data_AF-A0A3Q7GGW0-F1
#
_entry.id   AF-A0A3Q7GGW0-F1
#
_cell.length_a   1.000
_cell.length_b   1.000
_cell.length_c   1.000
_cell.angle_alpha   90.00
_cell.angle_beta   90.00
_cell.angle_gamma   90.00
#
_symmetry.space_group_name_H-M   'P 1'
#
loop_
_entity.id
_entity.type
_entity.pdbx_description
1 polymer ?
#
loop_
_entity_poly.entity_id
_entity_poly.type
_entity_poly.pdbx_seq_one_letter_code
_entity_poly.pdbx_strand_id
1 'polypeptide(L)'
;MGENRQVFEADEDAYGGMNVHIKDSIDSIKFIAMLRASITQWTNQGKKGVWIKLHIEYYHLVNDAVKATYCMLVYWIPQTPHTIPSNASHRVDTGALV
;
A
#
# COMPACT_ATOMS: atom_id res chain seq x y z
N MET A 1 6.80 -26.26 16.59
CA MET A 1 7.71 -25.93 15.46
C MET A 1 7.16 -24.68 14.83
N GLY A 2 7.63 -23.50 15.25
CA GLY A 2 7.07 -22.23 14.79
C GLY A 2 7.59 -21.93 13.39
N GLU A 3 6.71 -21.82 12.40
CA GLU A 3 7.09 -21.28 11.11
C GLU A 3 7.64 -19.87 11.34
N ASN A 4 8.88 -19.64 10.92
CA ASN A 4 9.49 -18.32 10.92
C ASN A 4 8.84 -17.51 9.79
N ARG A 5 7.59 -17.08 10.04
CA ARG A 5 6.75 -16.41 9.05
C ARG A 5 7.29 -15.00 8.87
N GLN A 6 8.14 -14.81 7.86
CA GLN A 6 8.58 -13.47 7.48
C GLN A 6 7.34 -12.66 7.09
N VAL A 7 7.01 -11.68 7.92
CA VAL A 7 6.01 -10.66 7.65
C VAL A 7 6.70 -9.38 7.24
N PHE A 8 5.99 -8.50 6.56
CA PHE A 8 6.54 -7.21 6.19
C PHE A 8 6.77 -6.33 7.42
N GLU A 9 7.89 -5.61 7.39
CA GLU A 9 8.06 -4.45 8.25
C GLU A 9 7.05 -3.38 7.81
N ALA A 10 6.28 -2.87 8.77
CA ALA A 10 5.27 -1.85 8.51
C ALA A 10 5.05 -0.96 9.73
N ASP A 11 4.76 0.32 9.48
CA ASP A 11 4.40 1.29 10.51
C ASP A 11 2.89 1.54 10.52
N GLU A 12 2.32 1.67 11.71
CA GLU A 12 0.90 1.98 11.86
C GLU A 12 0.64 3.49 11.70
N ASP A 13 -0.36 3.84 10.88
CA ASP A 13 -0.86 5.21 10.75
C ASP A 13 -1.88 5.56 11.86
N ALA A 14 -2.23 6.84 11.95
CA ALA A 14 -3.16 7.35 12.96
C ALA A 14 -4.59 6.75 12.88
N TYR A 15 -4.92 6.05 11.80
CA TYR A 15 -6.24 5.46 11.55
C TYR A 15 -6.25 3.94 11.70
N GLY A 16 -5.13 3.33 12.07
CA GLY A 16 -4.96 1.88 12.24
C GLY A 16 -4.67 1.15 10.92
N GLY A 17 -4.18 1.85 9.90
CA GLY A 17 -3.63 1.27 8.68
C GLY A 17 -2.13 0.98 8.80
N MET A 18 -1.64 0.01 8.04
CA MET A 18 -0.24 -0.43 8.04
C MET A 18 0.46 0.03 6.78
N ASN A 19 1.51 0.84 6.91
CA ASN A 19 2.37 1.30 5.82
C ASN A 19 3.53 0.33 5.62
N VAL A 20 3.50 -0.45 4.55
CA VAL A 20 4.47 -1.49 4.25
C VAL A 20 5.73 -0.90 3.63
N HIS A 21 6.87 -1.25 4.21
CA HIS A 21 8.18 -0.90 3.70
C HIS A 21 8.76 -2.03 2.86
N ILE A 22 8.70 -1.87 1.54
CA ILE A 22 9.40 -2.75 0.61
C ILE A 22 10.80 -2.19 0.42
N LYS A 23 11.80 -2.96 0.85
CA LYS A 23 13.22 -2.63 0.70
C LYS A 23 13.71 -3.15 -0.65
N ASP A 24 14.73 -4.01 -0.64
CA ASP A 24 15.39 -4.58 -1.80
C ASP A 24 14.43 -5.34 -2.73
N SER A 25 14.91 -5.71 -3.92
CA SER A 25 14.13 -6.55 -4.84
C SER A 25 13.70 -7.85 -4.15
N ILE A 26 12.40 -8.02 -3.95
CA ILE A 26 11.81 -9.25 -3.40
C ILE A 26 11.32 -10.10 -4.57
N ASP A 27 11.69 -11.38 -4.57
CA ASP A 27 11.13 -12.37 -5.50
C ASP A 27 9.59 -12.41 -5.38
N SER A 28 8.89 -12.56 -6.51
CA SER A 28 7.42 -12.49 -6.53
C SER A 28 6.75 -13.58 -5.68
N ILE A 29 7.30 -14.79 -5.62
CA ILE A 29 6.75 -15.88 -4.81
C ILE A 29 6.91 -15.55 -3.33
N LYS A 30 8.10 -15.08 -2.95
CA LYS A 30 8.39 -14.63 -1.59
C LYS A 30 7.48 -13.46 -1.19
N PHE A 31 7.30 -12.49 -2.08
CA PHE A 31 6.41 -11.34 -1.87
C PHE A 31 4.98 -11.79 -1.57
N ILE A 32 4.41 -12.70 -2.37
CA ILE A 32 3.04 -13.20 -2.17
C ILE A 32 2.91 -13.95 -0.84
N ALA A 33 3.89 -14.79 -0.48
CA ALA A 33 3.88 -15.53 0.77
C ALA A 33 3.93 -14.59 1.99
N MET A 34 4.83 -13.60 1.96
CA MET A 34 4.94 -12.58 3.02
C MET A 34 3.68 -11.71 3.12
N LEU A 35 3.08 -11.35 1.98
CA LEU A 35 1.86 -10.53 1.95
C LEU A 35 0.69 -11.26 2.61
N ARG A 36 0.48 -12.53 2.26
CA ARG A 36 -0.57 -13.36 2.87
C ARG A 36 -0.37 -13.52 4.37
N ALA A 37 0.86 -13.76 4.80
CA ALA A 37 1.21 -13.87 6.21
C ALA A 37 0.93 -12.56 6.96
N SER A 38 1.35 -11.43 6.40
CA SER A 38 1.19 -10.10 7.00
C SER A 38 -0.27 -9.70 7.11
N ILE A 39 -1.06 -9.89 6.04
CA ILE A 39 -2.51 -9.63 6.06
C ILE A 39 -3.17 -10.47 7.15
N THR A 40 -2.86 -11.76 7.24
CA THR A 40 -3.43 -12.64 8.28
C THR A 40 -3.11 -12.12 9.68
N GLN A 41 -1.87 -11.70 9.91
CA GLN A 41 -1.46 -11.13 11.19
C GLN A 41 -2.21 -9.83 11.51
N TRP A 42 -2.27 -8.90 10.56
CA TRP A 42 -2.91 -7.59 10.77
C TRP A 42 -4.43 -7.70 10.93
N THR A 43 -5.07 -8.65 10.25
CA THR A 43 -6.47 -9.01 10.49
C THR A 43 -6.69 -9.44 11.94
N ASN A 44 -5.84 -10.31 12.47
CA ASN A 44 -5.93 -10.78 13.86
C ASN A 44 -5.64 -9.66 14.88
N GLN A 45 -4.89 -8.63 14.47
CA GLN A 45 -4.60 -7.44 15.29
C GLN A 45 -5.66 -6.33 15.16
N GLY A 46 -6.71 -6.53 14.34
CA GLY A 46 -7.77 -5.54 14.15
C GLY A 46 -7.34 -4.31 13.35
N LYS A 47 -6.30 -4.42 12.52
CA LYS A 47 -5.87 -3.34 11.62
C LYS A 47 -6.87 -3.15 10.48
N LYS A 48 -6.91 -1.95 9.92
CA LYS A 48 -7.96 -1.52 8.98
C LYS A 48 -7.48 -1.44 7.53
N GLY A 49 -6.33 -0.82 7.30
CA GLY A 49 -5.78 -0.62 5.97
C GLY A 49 -4.39 -1.24 5.83
N VAL A 50 -4.01 -1.56 4.60
CA VAL A 50 -2.63 -1.87 4.22
C VAL A 50 -2.26 -0.99 3.05
N TRP A 51 -1.17 -0.26 3.16
CA TRP A 51 -0.63 0.63 2.15
C TRP A 51 0.72 0.08 1.69
N ILE A 52 0.87 -0.16 0.40
CA ILE A 52 2.10 -0.70 -0.17
C ILE A 52 2.61 0.25 -1.25
N LYS A 53 3.76 0.86 -0.99
CA LYS A 53 4.45 1.72 -1.95
C LYS A 53 5.43 0.91 -2.79
N LEU A 54 5.16 0.77 -4.08
CA LEU A 54 6.04 0.12 -5.04
C LEU A 54 6.75 1.17 -5.87
N HIS A 55 8.09 1.17 -5.83
CA HIS A 55 8.92 1.98 -6.72
C HIS A 55 8.84 1.43 -8.15
N ILE A 56 8.50 2.28 -9.12
CA ILE A 56 8.27 1.88 -10.52
C ILE A 56 9.56 2.08 -11.33
N GLU A 57 10.65 1.38 -10.97
CA GLU A 57 11.96 1.57 -11.62
C GLU A 57 11.98 1.32 -13.15
N TYR A 58 10.86 0.84 -13.74
CA TYR A 58 10.71 0.57 -15.18
C TYR A 58 9.64 1.42 -15.91
N TYR A 59 9.21 2.56 -15.34
CA TYR A 59 8.27 3.48 -16.02
C TYR A 59 8.82 4.09 -17.33
N HIS A 60 10.14 4.03 -17.58
CA HIS A 60 10.82 4.68 -18.71
C HIS A 60 10.31 4.30 -20.12
N LEU A 61 9.40 3.33 -20.25
CA LEU A 61 8.70 2.97 -21.49
C LEU A 61 7.30 3.61 -21.62
N VAL A 62 6.78 4.25 -20.58
CA VAL A 62 5.44 4.85 -20.55
C VAL A 62 5.54 6.34 -20.89
N ASN A 63 5.82 6.54 -22.18
CA ASN A 63 5.55 7.70 -23.03
C ASN A 63 4.78 8.87 -22.34
N ASP A 64 5.49 9.96 -22.01
CA ASP A 64 5.10 11.37 -21.84
C ASP A 64 3.82 11.80 -21.08
N ALA A 65 2.96 10.90 -20.60
CA ALA A 65 1.62 11.26 -20.12
C ALA A 65 1.42 11.18 -18.59
N VAL A 66 2.31 10.55 -17.82
CA VAL A 66 2.06 10.30 -16.37
C VAL A 66 3.29 10.61 -15.51
N LYS A 67 3.22 11.67 -14.70
CA LYS A 67 4.25 12.05 -13.71
C LYS A 67 4.15 11.22 -12.41
N ALA A 68 4.11 9.89 -12.49
CA ALA A 68 4.03 9.03 -11.30
C ALA A 68 5.36 8.30 -11.07
N THR A 69 6.02 8.58 -9.94
CA THR A 69 7.30 7.95 -9.56
C THR A 69 7.12 6.67 -8.73
N TYR A 70 5.91 6.39 -8.27
CA TYR A 70 5.56 5.19 -7.49
C TYR A 70 4.10 4.80 -7.67
N CYS A 71 3.79 3.53 -7.43
CA CYS A 71 2.43 3.01 -7.34
C CYS A 71 2.11 2.76 -5.86
N MET A 72 0.94 3.21 -5.41
CA MET A 72 0.43 2.91 -4.07
C MET A 72 -0.70 1.89 -4.20
N LEU A 73 -0.51 0.69 -3.65
CA LEU A 73 -1.59 -0.29 -3.52
C LEU A 73 -2.22 -0.14 -2.14
N VAL A 74 -3.55 -0.23 -2.08
CA VAL A 74 -4.29 -0.16 -0.83
C VAL A 74 -5.23 -1.36 -0.71
N TYR A 75 -5.25 -1.96 0.49
CA TYR A 75 -6.19 -3.02 0.83
C TYR A 75 -6.91 -2.69 2.14
N TRP A 76 -8.24 -2.74 2.12
CA TRP A 76 -9.07 -2.63 3.31
C TRP A 76 -9.31 -4.03 3.89
N ILE A 77 -8.89 -4.25 5.12
CA ILE A 77 -8.97 -5.56 5.79
C ILE A 77 -10.38 -5.84 6.34
N PRO A 78 -11.05 -4.91 7.05
CA PRO A 78 -12.35 -5.18 7.64
C PRO A 78 -13.44 -5.37 6.58
N GLN A 79 -14.46 -6.17 6.90
CA GLN A 79 -15.68 -6.26 6.07
C GLN A 79 -16.65 -5.08 6.26
N THR A 80 -16.23 -4.05 6.98
CA THR A 80 -17.01 -2.80 7.14
C THR A 80 -16.88 -1.94 5.88
N PRO A 81 -17.77 -0.94 5.69
CA PRO A 81 -17.61 0.03 4.61
C PRO A 81 -16.18 0.59 4.60
N HIS A 82 -15.55 0.58 3.42
CA HIS A 82 -14.20 1.09 3.25
C HIS A 82 -14.24 2.62 3.31
N THR A 83 -13.34 3.22 4.09
CA THR A 83 -13.18 4.68 4.17
C THR A 83 -12.11 5.19 3.21
N ILE A 84 -11.56 4.30 2.37
CA ILE A 84 -10.63 4.66 1.32
C ILE A 84 -11.45 5.42 0.26
N PRO A 85 -11.15 6.69 -0.03
CA PRO A 85 -11.83 7.37 -1.10
C PRO A 85 -11.58 6.60 -2.41
N SER A 86 -12.60 6.46 -3.25
CA SER A 86 -12.36 6.13 -4.66
C SER A 86 -11.32 7.12 -5.21
N ASN A 87 -10.41 6.64 -6.07
CA ASN A 87 -9.27 7.46 -6.48
C ASN A 87 -9.73 8.90 -6.81
N ALA A 88 -9.05 9.89 -6.25
CA ALA A 88 -9.46 11.27 -6.40
C ALA A 88 -9.18 11.71 -7.84
N SER A 89 -10.14 11.51 -8.73
CA SER A 89 -10.08 11.98 -10.12
C SER A 89 -10.52 13.45 -10.23
N HIS A 90 -10.97 14.05 -9.12
CA HIS A 90 -11.39 15.45 -9.09
C HIS A 90 -10.19 16.37 -8.86
N ARG A 91 -9.93 17.26 -9.82
CA ARG A 91 -8.97 18.36 -9.66
C ARG A 91 -9.61 19.45 -8.81
N VAL A 92 -8.93 19.87 -7.76
CA VAL A 92 -9.33 21.03 -6.95
C VAL A 92 -8.37 22.17 -7.29
N ASP A 93 -8.86 23.18 -8.00
CA ASP A 93 -8.14 24.42 -8.24
C ASP A 93 -8.48 25.43 -7.15
N THR A 94 -7.48 26.16 -6.67
CA THR A 94 -7.66 27.26 -5.70
C THR A 94 -7.38 28.59 -6.41
N GLY A 95 -8.41 29.44 -6.51
CA GLY A 95 -8.29 30.81 -7.01
C GLY A 95 -8.29 31.79 -5.85
N ALA A 96 -7.25 32.62 -5.74
CA ALA A 96 -7.21 33.75 -4.84
C ALA A 96 -7.34 35.05 -5.65
N LEU A 97 -8.31 35.88 -5.30
CA LEU A 97 -8.44 37.25 -5.81
C LEU A 97 -7.87 38.20 -4.76
N VAL A 98 -6.90 39.02 -5.16
CA VAL A 98 -6.24 40.04 -4.32
C VAL A 98 -6.79 41.41 -4.67
#